data_AF-A0AAW2H6U5-F1
#
_entry.id   AF-A0AAW2H6U5-F1
#
_cell.length_a   1.000
_cell.length_b   1.000
_cell.length_c   1.000
_cell.angle_alpha   90.00
_cell.angle_beta   90.00
_cell.angle_gamma   90.00
#
_symmetry.space_group_name_H-M   'P 1'
#
loop_
_entity.id
_entity.type
_entity.pdbx_description
1 polymer ?
#
loop_
_entity_poly.entity_id
_entity_poly.type
_entity_poly.pdbx_seq_one_letter_code
_entity_poly.pdbx_strand_id
1 'polypeptide(L)'
;MRNLAGPSYWCRRLYATALESIALYGSPVWAEATAKNRKIERKIAAAQKIIAIRTIRGYRTIGADAAMVMACRPPIPVAAAARSSVMTQIISGHGSFPAFLAKIGKRESPKCTYCEAERDDADHTLATCPRWETERRDLKAVIGENLSLPVVVSTMVSREEAWEAVRIFSERVMLKKEQDERRENRESGPFPRTSARTRGLTEERRENGRRQACG
;
A
#
# COMPACT_ATOMS: atom_id res chain seq x y z
N MET A 1 20.01 -27.47 7.53
CA MET A 1 19.33 -27.64 8.83
C MET A 1 18.58 -28.97 8.80
N ARG A 2 18.60 -29.73 9.90
CA ARG A 2 17.91 -31.01 10.02
C ARG A 2 16.40 -30.77 10.04
N ASN A 3 15.66 -31.36 9.11
CA ASN A 3 14.21 -31.19 8.99
C ASN A 3 13.44 -31.87 10.14
N LEU A 4 14.11 -32.60 11.04
CA LEU A 4 13.49 -33.53 12.02
C LEU A 4 13.42 -33.01 13.47
N ALA A 5 14.18 -31.97 13.85
CA ALA A 5 14.10 -31.35 15.18
C ALA A 5 13.95 -29.83 15.05
N GLY A 6 12.80 -29.29 15.45
CA GLY A 6 12.51 -27.84 15.35
C GLY A 6 11.10 -27.49 15.81
N PRO A 7 10.73 -26.19 15.82
CA PRO A 7 9.46 -25.69 16.33
C PRO A 7 8.24 -26.37 15.71
N SER A 8 7.11 -26.39 16.40
CA SER A 8 5.87 -26.98 15.88
C SER A 8 5.45 -26.36 14.53
N TYR A 9 4.60 -27.06 13.78
CA TYR A 9 4.03 -26.54 12.53
C TYR A 9 3.35 -25.17 12.76
N TRP A 10 2.58 -25.05 13.83
CA TRP A 10 1.87 -23.83 14.21
C TRP A 10 2.80 -22.65 14.43
N CYS A 11 3.91 -22.84 15.18
CA CYS A 11 4.89 -21.78 15.39
C CYS A 11 5.50 -21.30 14.07
N ARG A 12 5.90 -22.22 13.19
CA ARG A 12 6.52 -21.86 11.90
C ARG A 12 5.56 -21.15 10.97
N ARG A 13 4.31 -21.62 10.95
CA ARG A 13 3.24 -20.98 10.18
C ARG A 13 2.94 -19.57 10.69
N LEU A 14 2.97 -19.36 12.01
CA LEU A 14 2.79 -18.04 12.60
C LEU A 14 3.91 -17.07 12.19
N TYR A 15 5.18 -17.49 12.28
CA TYR A 15 6.30 -16.68 11.80
C TYR A 15 6.22 -16.38 10.30
N ALA A 16 5.89 -17.38 9.47
CA ALA A 16 5.70 -17.18 8.04
C ALA A 16 4.59 -16.16 7.75
N THR A 17 3.48 -16.24 8.47
CA THR A 17 2.35 -15.29 8.34
C THR A 17 2.74 -13.88 8.78
N ALA A 18 3.47 -13.72 9.88
CA ALA A 18 3.94 -12.42 10.35
C ALA A 18 4.89 -11.76 9.33
N LEU A 19 5.86 -12.52 8.80
CA LEU A 19 6.78 -12.04 7.77
C LEU A 19 6.05 -11.63 6.49
N GLU A 20 5.07 -12.42 6.05
CA GLU A 20 4.24 -12.07 4.89
C GLU A 20 3.41 -10.82 5.15
N SER A 21 2.78 -10.68 6.31
CA SER A 21 2.03 -9.47 6.67
C SER A 21 2.91 -8.22 6.66
N ILE A 22 4.13 -8.29 7.19
CA ILE A 22 5.08 -7.17 7.18
C ILE A 22 5.52 -6.84 5.74
N ALA A 23 5.89 -7.85 4.95
CA ALA A 23 6.31 -7.66 3.56
C ALA A 23 5.19 -7.01 2.74
N LEU A 24 3.96 -7.51 2.90
CA LEU A 24 2.80 -7.08 2.14
C LEU A 24 2.21 -5.75 2.63
N TYR A 25 2.43 -5.35 3.88
CA TYR A 25 2.06 -4.01 4.36
C TYR A 25 2.77 -2.91 3.55
N GLY A 26 4.05 -3.12 3.24
CA GLY A 26 4.82 -2.21 2.40
C GLY A 26 4.58 -2.38 0.89
N SER A 27 3.72 -3.31 0.46
CA SER A 27 3.54 -3.65 -0.96
C SER A 27 3.23 -2.47 -1.87
N PRO A 28 2.44 -1.46 -1.49
CA PRO A 28 2.21 -0.30 -2.36
C PRO A 28 3.49 0.44 -2.77
N VAL A 29 4.54 0.39 -1.95
CA VAL A 29 5.79 1.12 -2.20
C VAL A 29 6.71 0.35 -3.15
N TRP A 30 6.75 -0.99 -3.04
CA TRP A 30 7.74 -1.80 -3.75
C TRP A 30 7.15 -2.72 -4.83
N ALA A 31 5.85 -3.07 -4.78
CA ALA A 31 5.26 -4.09 -5.66
C ALA A 31 5.48 -3.73 -7.15
N GLU A 32 5.13 -2.51 -7.56
CA GLU A 32 5.28 -2.07 -8.95
C GLU A 32 6.77 -2.03 -9.39
N ALA A 33 7.66 -1.55 -8.51
CA ALA A 33 9.08 -1.47 -8.80
C ALA A 33 9.72 -2.86 -8.98
N THR A 34 9.29 -3.84 -8.19
CA THR A 34 9.80 -5.22 -8.27
C THR A 34 9.19 -6.01 -9.42
N ALA A 35 7.92 -5.77 -9.78
CA ALA A 35 7.26 -6.40 -10.92
C ALA A 35 7.97 -6.09 -12.26
N LYS A 36 8.58 -4.91 -12.38
CA LYS A 36 9.35 -4.50 -13.57
C LYS A 36 10.76 -5.12 -13.63
N ASN A 37 11.23 -5.79 -12.57
CA ASN A 37 12.59 -6.30 -12.48
C ASN A 37 12.65 -7.78 -12.07
N ARG A 38 12.75 -8.66 -13.08
CA ARG A 38 12.87 -10.12 -12.91
C ARG A 38 14.00 -10.55 -11.98
N LYS A 39 15.11 -9.79 -11.86
CA LYS A 39 16.20 -10.13 -10.93
C LYS A 39 15.77 -9.95 -9.48
N ILE A 40 15.02 -8.89 -9.17
CA ILE A 40 14.51 -8.64 -7.81
C ILE A 40 13.40 -9.63 -7.48
N GLU A 41 12.49 -9.88 -8.42
CA GLU A 41 11.42 -10.87 -8.28
C GLU A 41 11.97 -12.26 -7.95
N ARG A 42 13.01 -12.72 -8.66
CA ARG A 42 13.70 -13.99 -8.37
C ARG A 42 14.32 -14.03 -6.97
N LYS A 43 14.88 -12.91 -6.48
CA LYS A 43 15.42 -12.83 -5.12
C LYS A 43 14.32 -12.96 -4.07
N ILE A 44 13.16 -12.31 -4.28
CA ILE A 44 11.99 -12.43 -3.41
C ILE A 44 11.48 -13.88 -3.40
N ALA A 45 11.31 -14.50 -4.57
CA ALA A 45 10.88 -15.89 -4.69
C ALA A 45 11.86 -16.85 -4.01
N ALA A 46 13.17 -16.62 -4.13
CA ALA A 46 14.20 -17.41 -3.44
C ALA A 46 14.09 -17.29 -1.91
N ALA A 47 13.86 -16.07 -1.39
CA ALA A 47 13.66 -15.85 0.04
C ALA A 47 12.37 -16.52 0.55
N GLN A 48 11.27 -16.39 -0.19
CA GLN A 48 9.99 -17.01 0.15
C GLN A 48 10.07 -18.54 0.11
N LYS A 49 10.78 -19.12 -0.87
CA LYS A 49 11.04 -20.56 -0.94
C LYS A 49 11.67 -21.10 0.34
N ILE A 50 12.62 -20.38 0.93
CA ILE A 50 13.26 -20.80 2.18
C ILE A 50 12.23 -20.90 3.31
N ILE A 51 11.31 -19.93 3.41
CA ILE A 51 10.25 -19.89 4.41
C ILE A 51 9.23 -21.01 4.16
N ALA A 52 8.82 -21.21 2.90
CA ALA A 52 7.87 -22.25 2.51
C ALA A 52 8.41 -23.66 2.85
N ILE A 53 9.66 -23.96 2.47
CA ILE A 53 10.32 -25.24 2.78
C ILE A 53 10.40 -25.48 4.28
N ARG A 54 10.74 -24.45 5.07
CA ARG A 54 10.79 -24.55 6.54
C ARG A 54 9.42 -24.84 7.15
N THR A 55 8.37 -24.25 6.59
CA THR A 55 6.97 -24.41 7.04
C THR A 55 6.50 -25.85 6.82
N ILE A 56 6.78 -26.43 5.65
CA ILE A 56 6.34 -27.79 5.30
C ILE A 56 7.32 -28.91 5.68
N ARG A 57 8.47 -28.57 6.30
CA ARG A 57 9.57 -29.52 6.58
C ARG A 57 10.14 -30.20 5.33
N GLY A 58 10.02 -29.54 4.19
CA GLY A 58 10.37 -30.09 2.89
C GLY A 58 11.88 -30.24 2.69
N TYR A 59 12.26 -31.11 1.75
CA TYR A 59 13.65 -31.18 1.30
C TYR A 59 14.02 -29.93 0.49
N ARG A 60 15.30 -29.52 0.54
CA ARG A 60 15.82 -28.35 -0.21
C ARG A 60 15.66 -28.48 -1.74
N THR A 61 15.51 -29.70 -2.24
CA THR A 61 15.35 -30.05 -3.66
C THR A 61 13.97 -29.73 -4.20
N ILE A 62 12.97 -29.50 -3.35
CA ILE A 62 11.63 -29.11 -3.77
C ILE A 62 11.72 -27.79 -4.55
N GLY A 63 11.04 -27.73 -5.69
CA GLY A 63 10.91 -26.51 -6.51
C GLY A 63 10.27 -25.36 -5.74
N ALA A 64 10.49 -24.11 -6.17
CA ALA A 64 9.91 -22.95 -5.48
C ALA A 64 8.38 -23.01 -5.47
N ASP A 65 7.77 -23.23 -6.63
CA ASP A 65 6.32 -23.24 -6.79
C ASP A 65 5.67 -24.41 -6.04
N ALA A 66 6.25 -25.60 -6.14
CA ALA A 66 5.79 -26.78 -5.39
C ALA A 66 5.85 -26.55 -3.86
N ALA A 67 6.91 -25.92 -3.35
CA ALA A 67 7.02 -25.60 -1.93
C ALA A 67 5.97 -24.58 -1.49
N MET A 68 5.68 -23.58 -2.32
CA MET A 68 4.66 -22.55 -2.05
C MET A 68 3.24 -23.16 -2.03
N VAL A 69 2.91 -24.00 -3.01
CA VAL A 69 1.64 -24.73 -3.07
C VAL A 69 1.46 -25.62 -1.84
N MET A 70 2.46 -26.43 -1.48
CA MET A 70 2.39 -27.27 -0.28
C MET A 70 2.31 -26.47 1.02
N ALA A 71 2.85 -25.25 1.06
CA ALA A 71 2.75 -24.36 2.21
C ALA A 71 1.42 -23.58 2.26
N CYS A 72 0.56 -23.74 1.25
CA CYS A 72 -0.65 -22.94 1.01
C CYS A 72 -0.37 -21.43 1.01
N ARG A 73 0.74 -21.01 0.37
CA ARG A 73 1.14 -19.60 0.28
C ARG A 73 1.18 -19.13 -1.17
N PRO A 74 0.51 -18.02 -1.53
CA PRO A 74 0.69 -17.42 -2.85
C PRO A 74 2.10 -16.80 -2.95
N PRO A 75 2.70 -16.74 -4.15
CA PRO A 75 3.93 -15.98 -4.37
C PRO A 75 3.75 -14.53 -3.89
N ILE A 76 4.73 -14.01 -3.13
CA ILE A 76 4.71 -12.65 -2.57
C ILE A 76 4.47 -11.58 -3.65
N PRO A 77 5.08 -11.63 -4.86
CA PRO A 77 4.81 -10.66 -5.91
C PRO A 77 3.33 -10.63 -6.33
N VAL A 78 2.69 -11.80 -6.44
CA VAL A 78 1.26 -11.92 -6.79
C VAL A 78 0.38 -11.38 -5.67
N ALA A 79 0.66 -11.77 -4.42
CA ALA A 79 -0.06 -11.26 -3.26
C ALA A 79 0.14 -9.75 -3.04
N ALA A 80 1.32 -9.23 -3.38
CA ALA A 80 1.66 -7.81 -3.30
C ALA A 80 0.93 -7.01 -4.36
N ALA A 81 0.87 -7.50 -5.61
CA ALA A 81 0.08 -6.87 -6.67
C ALA A 81 -1.41 -6.80 -6.30
N ALA A 82 -1.96 -7.87 -5.69
CA ALA A 82 -3.34 -7.88 -5.22
C ALA A 82 -3.58 -6.87 -4.07
N ARG A 83 -2.62 -6.72 -3.14
CA ARG A 83 -2.74 -5.80 -1.98
C ARG A 83 -2.38 -4.36 -2.30
N SER A 84 -1.54 -4.12 -3.30
CA SER A 84 -1.28 -2.80 -3.87
C SER A 84 -2.37 -2.39 -4.86
N SER A 85 -3.51 -3.10 -4.92
CA SER A 85 -4.62 -2.71 -5.76
C SER A 85 -5.04 -1.27 -5.47
N VAL A 86 -5.05 -0.47 -6.53
CA VAL A 86 -5.51 0.92 -6.55
C VAL A 86 -6.93 1.08 -6.01
N MET A 87 -7.78 0.04 -6.12
CA MET A 87 -9.11 0.03 -5.51
C MET A 87 -9.05 0.12 -3.99
N THR A 88 -8.20 -0.69 -3.35
CA THR A 88 -8.05 -0.66 -1.89
C THR A 88 -7.55 0.71 -1.43
N GLN A 89 -6.68 1.34 -2.20
CA GLN A 89 -6.18 2.69 -1.93
C GLN A 89 -7.31 3.73 -1.99
N ILE A 90 -8.14 3.70 -3.02
CA ILE A 90 -9.32 4.57 -3.13
C ILE A 90 -10.31 4.35 -1.98
N ILE A 91 -10.69 3.10 -1.69
CA ILE A 91 -11.69 2.80 -0.65
C ILE A 91 -11.20 3.23 0.73
N SER A 92 -9.91 3.04 1.00
CA SER A 92 -9.32 3.40 2.28
C SER A 92 -8.88 4.87 2.36
N GLY A 93 -8.87 5.62 1.25
CA GLY A 93 -8.32 6.97 1.19
C GLY A 93 -6.80 7.04 1.40
N HIS A 94 -6.07 5.96 1.13
CA HIS A 94 -4.60 5.90 1.22
C HIS A 94 -3.98 6.01 -0.17
N GLY A 95 -2.68 6.33 -0.26
CA GLY A 95 -1.94 6.40 -1.53
C GLY A 95 -1.57 7.82 -1.92
N SER A 96 -1.62 8.15 -3.21
CA SER A 96 -1.19 9.44 -3.77
C SER A 96 -2.20 10.58 -3.57
N PHE A 97 -3.00 10.53 -2.49
CA PHE A 97 -3.90 11.61 -2.10
C PHE A 97 -3.14 12.65 -1.26
N PRO A 98 -3.08 13.93 -1.66
CA PRO A 98 -2.46 15.01 -0.88
C PRO A 98 -2.92 15.04 0.58
N ALA A 99 -4.21 14.81 0.87
CA ALA A 99 -4.70 14.75 2.25
C ALA A 99 -4.06 13.60 3.05
N PHE A 100 -3.84 12.44 2.44
CA PHE A 100 -3.15 11.32 3.06
C PHE A 100 -1.64 11.57 3.19
N LEU A 101 -1.00 12.09 2.14
CA LEU A 101 0.43 12.40 2.14
C LEU A 101 0.80 13.44 3.21
N ALA A 102 -0.05 14.46 3.39
CA ALA A 102 0.09 15.43 4.47
C ALA A 102 -0.06 14.78 5.86
N LYS A 103 -1.05 13.90 6.03
CA LYS A 103 -1.26 13.15 7.28
C LYS A 103 -0.04 12.30 7.68
N ILE A 104 0.70 11.74 6.72
CA ILE A 104 1.92 10.96 6.99
C ILE A 104 3.21 11.78 6.93
N GLY A 105 3.13 13.11 6.78
CA GLY A 105 4.26 14.02 6.76
C GLY A 105 5.14 13.93 5.50
N LYS A 106 4.60 13.40 4.39
CA LYS A 106 5.29 13.38 3.08
C LYS A 106 5.03 14.63 2.24
N ARG A 107 4.00 15.41 2.58
CA ARG A 107 3.63 16.66 1.92
C ARG A 107 3.26 17.70 2.98
N GLU A 108 3.44 18.98 2.68
CA GLU A 108 3.11 20.06 3.62
C GLU A 108 1.61 20.40 3.63
N SER A 109 0.93 20.19 2.51
CA SER A 109 -0.45 20.64 2.29
C SER A 109 -1.38 19.51 1.82
N PRO A 110 -2.62 19.45 2.33
CA PRO A 110 -3.64 18.49 1.89
C PRO A 110 -4.42 18.94 0.65
N LYS A 111 -4.14 20.13 0.11
CA LYS A 111 -4.88 20.72 -1.01
C LYS A 111 -4.76 19.90 -2.29
N CYS A 112 -5.79 19.99 -3.13
CA CYS A 112 -5.78 19.38 -4.45
C CYS A 112 -4.75 20.06 -5.36
N THR A 113 -4.01 19.27 -6.13
CA THR A 113 -3.05 19.77 -7.13
C THR A 113 -3.71 20.18 -8.44
N TYR A 114 -4.96 19.78 -8.65
CA TYR A 114 -5.65 19.92 -9.94
C TYR A 114 -6.79 20.93 -9.93
N CYS A 115 -7.24 21.37 -8.75
CA CYS A 115 -8.32 22.34 -8.58
C CYS A 115 -8.19 23.08 -7.24
N GLU A 116 -9.08 24.03 -6.99
CA GLU A 116 -9.06 24.91 -5.80
C GLU A 116 -9.55 24.24 -4.50
N ALA A 117 -9.77 22.92 -4.50
CA ALA A 117 -10.22 22.23 -3.30
C ALA A 117 -9.15 22.23 -2.21
N GLU A 118 -9.55 22.63 -1.00
CA GLU A 118 -8.68 22.72 0.18
C GLU A 118 -8.20 21.35 0.70
N ARG A 119 -8.85 20.27 0.27
CA ARG A 119 -8.53 18.90 0.65
C ARG A 119 -8.77 17.96 -0.52
N ASP A 120 -7.76 17.17 -0.87
CA ASP A 120 -7.86 16.09 -1.84
C ASP A 120 -7.74 14.73 -1.13
N ASP A 121 -8.90 14.17 -0.81
CA ASP A 121 -9.11 12.80 -0.36
C ASP A 121 -9.77 11.96 -1.45
N ALA A 122 -10.02 10.68 -1.15
CA ALA A 122 -10.65 9.77 -2.10
C ALA A 122 -12.06 10.23 -2.51
N ASP A 123 -12.83 10.83 -1.60
CA ASP A 123 -14.19 11.30 -1.89
C ASP A 123 -14.15 12.48 -2.88
N HIS A 124 -13.30 13.48 -2.63
CA HIS A 124 -13.07 14.56 -3.59
C HIS A 124 -12.64 14.02 -4.98
N THR A 125 -11.68 13.10 -5.01
CA THR A 125 -11.20 12.50 -6.26
C THR A 125 -12.33 11.73 -6.98
N LEU A 126 -13.14 10.94 -6.26
CA LEU A 126 -14.22 10.08 -6.75
C LEU A 126 -15.52 10.79 -7.11
N ALA A 127 -15.84 11.92 -6.49
CA ALA A 127 -17.13 12.58 -6.68
C ALA A 127 -17.04 13.98 -7.31
N THR A 128 -15.95 14.72 -7.11
CA THR A 128 -16.01 16.20 -7.28
C THR A 128 -14.90 16.79 -8.14
N CYS A 129 -13.70 16.22 -8.13
CA CYS A 129 -12.52 16.81 -8.78
C CYS A 129 -12.72 16.97 -10.31
N PRO A 130 -12.67 18.18 -10.89
CA PRO A 130 -12.95 18.40 -12.30
C PRO A 130 -11.93 17.72 -13.23
N ARG A 131 -10.73 17.41 -12.71
CA ARG A 131 -9.67 16.73 -13.47
C ARG A 131 -10.09 15.35 -13.98
N TRP A 132 -10.91 14.63 -13.23
CA TRP A 132 -11.31 13.25 -13.50
C TRP A 132 -12.71 13.15 -14.10
N GLU A 133 -13.25 14.24 -14.64
CA GLU A 133 -14.63 14.29 -15.15
C GLU A 133 -14.90 13.24 -16.24
N THR A 134 -13.93 13.02 -17.14
CA THR A 134 -14.05 12.03 -18.21
C THR A 134 -14.13 10.62 -17.63
N GLU A 135 -13.21 10.24 -16.75
CA GLU A 135 -13.22 8.93 -16.10
C GLU A 135 -14.45 8.76 -15.19
N ARG A 136 -14.88 9.84 -14.53
CA ARG A 136 -16.07 9.86 -13.67
C ARG A 136 -17.34 9.64 -14.49
N ARG A 137 -17.43 10.21 -15.69
CA ARG A 137 -18.56 10.00 -16.61
C ARG A 137 -18.70 8.53 -16.99
N ASP A 138 -17.59 7.89 -17.37
CA ASP A 138 -17.55 6.45 -17.66
C ASP A 138 -18.03 5.63 -16.46
N LEU A 139 -17.60 6.00 -15.25
CA LEU A 139 -18.01 5.33 -14.01
C LEU A 139 -19.50 5.53 -13.69
N LYS A 140 -20.01 6.76 -13.84
CA LYS A 140 -21.42 7.11 -13.63
C LYS A 140 -22.35 6.36 -14.57
N ALA A 141 -21.92 6.07 -15.79
CA ALA A 141 -22.71 5.29 -16.74
C ALA A 141 -23.02 3.87 -16.24
N VAL A 142 -22.20 3.31 -15.34
CA VAL A 142 -22.35 1.94 -14.81
C VAL A 142 -22.96 1.92 -13.40
N ILE A 143 -22.53 2.84 -12.53
CA ILE A 143 -22.93 2.89 -11.11
C ILE A 143 -24.14 3.80 -10.87
N GLY A 144 -24.30 4.85 -11.69
CA GLY A 144 -25.25 5.93 -11.48
C GLY A 144 -24.60 7.21 -10.95
N GLU A 145 -25.41 8.26 -10.77
CA GLU A 145 -24.93 9.61 -10.43
C GLU A 145 -24.32 9.72 -9.02
N ASN A 146 -24.80 8.92 -8.07
CA ASN A 146 -24.32 8.96 -6.69
C ASN A 146 -23.07 8.09 -6.52
N LEU A 147 -21.90 8.74 -6.54
CA LEU A 147 -20.61 8.09 -6.36
C LEU A 147 -20.07 8.15 -4.93
N SER A 148 -20.93 8.31 -3.92
CA SER A 148 -20.49 8.18 -2.53
C SER A 148 -19.86 6.80 -2.30
N LEU A 149 -18.77 6.75 -1.52
CA LEU A 149 -18.03 5.53 -1.26
C LEU A 149 -18.91 4.33 -0.83
N PRO A 150 -19.91 4.47 0.07
CA PRO A 150 -20.78 3.35 0.43
C PRO A 150 -21.59 2.80 -0.75
N VAL A 151 -22.10 3.67 -1.63
CA VAL A 151 -22.88 3.26 -2.81
C VAL A 151 -21.99 2.56 -3.83
N VAL A 152 -20.80 3.10 -4.09
CA VAL A 152 -19.81 2.49 -4.99
C VAL A 152 -19.43 1.10 -4.50
N VAL A 153 -19.08 0.96 -3.21
CA VAL A 153 -18.66 -0.33 -2.63
C VAL A 153 -19.80 -1.35 -2.64
N SER A 154 -21.02 -0.94 -2.29
CA SER A 154 -22.18 -1.85 -2.31
C SER A 154 -22.49 -2.33 -3.74
N THR A 155 -22.41 -1.43 -4.72
CA THR A 155 -22.72 -1.75 -6.12
C THR A 155 -21.64 -2.64 -6.74
N MET A 156 -20.37 -2.34 -6.50
CA MET A 156 -19.25 -3.09 -7.10
C MET A 156 -19.16 -4.54 -6.60
N VAL A 157 -19.55 -4.81 -5.36
CA VAL A 157 -19.54 -6.18 -4.80
C VAL A 157 -20.72 -7.01 -5.33
N SER A 158 -21.77 -6.34 -5.81
CA SER A 158 -23.00 -6.99 -6.27
C SER A 158 -23.04 -7.23 -7.78
N ARG A 159 -22.21 -6.52 -8.57
CA ARG A 159 -22.22 -6.54 -10.04
C ARG A 159 -20.81 -6.58 -10.60
N GLU A 160 -20.50 -7.59 -11.42
CA GLU A 160 -19.17 -7.73 -12.05
C GLU A 160 -18.82 -6.57 -12.98
N GLU A 161 -19.78 -6.05 -13.75
CA GLU A 161 -19.58 -4.87 -14.60
C GLU A 161 -19.21 -3.61 -13.78
N ALA A 162 -19.85 -3.43 -12.62
CA ALA A 162 -19.54 -2.31 -11.74
C ALA A 162 -18.18 -2.49 -11.07
N TRP A 163 -17.82 -3.71 -10.69
CA TRP A 163 -16.47 -4.04 -10.22
C TRP A 163 -15.40 -3.63 -11.23
N GLU A 164 -15.58 -4.02 -12.50
CA GLU A 164 -14.62 -3.72 -13.56
C GLU A 164 -14.54 -2.21 -13.86
N ALA A 165 -15.68 -1.51 -13.86
CA ALA A 165 -15.71 -0.06 -14.03
C ALA A 165 -14.94 0.67 -12.91
N VAL A 166 -15.14 0.26 -11.65
CA VAL A 166 -14.39 0.83 -10.50
C VAL A 166 -12.91 0.51 -10.63
N ARG A 167 -12.53 -0.70 -11.05
CA ARG A 167 -11.13 -1.10 -11.26
C ARG A 167 -10.47 -0.19 -12.31
N ILE A 168 -11.08 -0.02 -13.47
CA ILE A 168 -10.55 0.82 -14.57
C ILE A 168 -10.44 2.27 -14.13
N PHE A 169 -11.47 2.83 -13.50
CA PHE A 169 -11.43 4.18 -12.94
C PHE A 169 -10.26 4.34 -11.95
N SER A 170 -10.16 3.39 -11.01
CA SER A 170 -9.14 3.39 -9.98
C SER A 170 -7.73 3.35 -10.57
N GLU A 171 -7.50 2.52 -11.58
CA GLU A 171 -6.21 2.42 -12.26
C GLU A 171 -5.85 3.71 -12.97
N ARG A 172 -6.74 4.27 -13.78
CA ARG A 172 -6.47 5.51 -14.52
C ARG A 172 -6.12 6.67 -13.59
N VAL A 173 -6.94 6.88 -12.57
CA VAL A 173 -6.79 7.99 -11.62
C VAL A 173 -5.54 7.81 -10.77
N MET A 174 -5.37 6.64 -10.14
CA MET A 174 -4.26 6.43 -9.19
C MET A 174 -2.90 6.37 -9.90
N LEU A 175 -2.80 5.72 -11.07
CA LEU A 175 -1.56 5.71 -11.86
C LEU A 175 -1.18 7.13 -12.26
N LYS A 176 -2.15 7.95 -12.67
CA LYS A 176 -1.87 9.33 -13.09
C LYS A 176 -1.45 10.21 -11.91
N LYS A 177 -2.13 10.13 -10.76
CA LYS A 177 -1.74 10.84 -9.53
C LYS A 177 -0.34 10.43 -9.05
N GLU A 178 -0.03 9.14 -9.07
CA GLU A 178 1.30 8.65 -8.67
C GLU A 178 2.40 9.13 -9.63
N GLN A 179 2.14 9.16 -10.94
CA GLN A 179 3.08 9.72 -11.91
C GLN A 179 3.33 11.21 -11.66
N ASP A 180 2.28 11.98 -11.37
CA ASP A 180 2.40 13.41 -11.10
C ASP A 180 3.15 13.65 -9.77
N GLU A 181 2.89 12.87 -8.71
CA GLU A 181 3.66 12.89 -7.45
C GLU A 181 5.15 12.57 -7.69
N ARG A 182 5.43 11.53 -8.49
CA ARG A 182 6.81 11.15 -8.85
C ARG A 182 7.52 12.26 -9.64
N ARG A 183 6.79 12.98 -10.50
CA ARG A 183 7.33 14.11 -11.25
C ARG A 183 7.64 15.28 -10.32
N GLU A 184 6.69 15.65 -9.45
CA GLU A 184 6.86 16.71 -8.46
C GLU A 184 8.08 16.43 -7.56
N ASN A 185 8.21 15.21 -7.05
CA ASN A 185 9.36 14.80 -6.21
C ASN A 185 10.71 14.88 -6.93
N ARG A 186 10.75 14.69 -8.25
CA ARG A 186 11.99 14.87 -9.04
C ARG A 186 12.35 16.35 -9.21
N GLU A 187 11.34 17.20 -9.35
CA GLU A 187 11.50 18.64 -9.57
C GLU A 187 11.81 19.37 -8.25
N SER A 188 11.22 18.96 -7.13
CA SER A 188 11.40 19.59 -5.80
C SER A 188 12.61 19.07 -5.00
N GLY A 189 13.30 18.02 -5.48
CA GLY A 189 14.45 17.42 -4.80
C GLY A 189 14.07 16.63 -3.54
N PRO A 190 15.04 16.05 -2.80
CA PRO A 190 14.73 15.27 -1.61
C PRO A 190 14.10 16.19 -0.55
N PHE A 191 12.85 15.92 -0.17
CA PHE A 191 12.27 16.53 1.02
C PHE A 191 13.23 16.29 2.20
N PRO A 192 13.59 17.35 2.96
CA PRO A 192 14.32 17.16 4.19
C PRO A 192 13.45 16.23 5.06
N ARG A 193 13.98 15.06 5.44
CA ARG A 193 13.33 14.24 6.47
C ARG A 193 13.23 15.16 7.68
N THR A 194 12.03 15.64 8.01
CA THR A 194 11.81 16.58 9.11
C THR A 194 12.20 15.90 10.41
N SER A 195 13.46 16.13 10.83
CA SER A 195 14.00 15.82 12.15
C SER A 195 13.37 16.69 13.25
N ALA A 196 12.45 17.59 12.87
CA ALA A 196 11.75 18.50 13.76
C ALA A 196 10.91 17.79 14.83
N ARG A 197 10.43 16.56 14.59
CA ARG A 197 9.63 15.83 15.60
C ARG A 197 10.48 15.27 16.75
N THR A 198 11.78 15.08 16.56
CA THR A 198 12.67 14.56 17.61
C THR A 198 13.27 15.66 18.48
N ARG A 199 13.43 16.89 17.96
CA ARG A 199 13.99 18.01 18.74
C ARG A 199 13.00 18.56 19.78
N GLY A 200 11.72 18.70 19.44
CA GLY A 200 10.70 19.19 20.39
C GLY A 200 10.56 18.30 21.63
N LEU A 201 10.58 16.98 21.45
CA LEU A 201 10.49 16.02 22.56
C LEU A 201 11.75 15.99 23.46
N THR A 202 12.92 16.34 22.92
CA THR A 202 14.15 16.41 23.74
C THR A 202 14.27 17.72 24.52
N GLU A 203 13.73 18.81 23.99
CA GLU A 203 13.76 20.13 24.63
C GLU A 203 12.73 20.21 25.77
N GLU A 204 11.51 19.75 25.51
CA GLU A 204 10.44 19.67 26.51
C GLU A 204 10.79 18.73 27.68
N ARG A 205 11.52 17.63 27.40
CA ARG A 205 12.02 16.70 28.44
C ARG A 205 13.20 17.27 29.24
N ARG A 206 14.04 18.11 28.64
CA ARG A 206 15.11 18.84 29.35
C ARG A 206 14.54 19.94 30.24
N GLU A 207 13.48 20.59 29.80
CA GLU A 207 12.84 21.68 30.55
C GLU A 207 12.01 21.16 31.73
N ASN A 208 11.27 20.05 31.56
CA ASN A 208 10.60 19.37 32.67
C ASN A 208 11.58 18.77 33.69
N GLY A 209 12.75 18.28 33.25
CA GLY A 209 13.79 17.78 34.15
C GLY A 209 14.42 18.85 35.05
N ARG A 210 14.53 20.11 34.57
CA ARG A 210 15.01 21.23 35.41
C ARG A 210 13.98 21.70 36.42
N ARG A 211 12.69 21.64 36.08
CA ARG A 211 11.61 22.06 36.98
C ARG A 211 11.40 21.12 38.17
N GLN A 212 11.71 19.83 38.02
CA GLN A 212 11.64 18.85 39.12
C GLN A 212 12.84 18.85 40.07
N ALA A 213 13.93 19.56 39.75
CA ALA A 213 15.15 19.60 40.58
C ALA A 213 15.21 20.82 41.52
N CYS A 214 14.25 21.74 41.46
CA CYS A 214 14.19 22.96 42.28
C CYS A 214 12.95 23.05 43.18
N GLY A 215 12.30 21.91 43.48
CA GLY A 215 11.20 21.80 44.44
C GLY A 215 11.60 21.03 45.68
#